data_AF-A0A6L9J5K7-F1
#
_entry.id   AF-A0A6L9J5K7-F1
#
_cell.length_a   1.000
_cell.length_b   1.000
_cell.length_c   1.000
_cell.angle_alpha   90.00
_cell.angle_beta   90.00
_cell.angle_gamma   90.00
#
_symmetry.space_group_name_H-M   'P 1'
#
loop_
_entity.id
_entity.type
_entity.pdbx_description
1 polymer ?
#
loop_
_entity_poly.entity_id
_entity_poly.type
_entity_poly.pdbx_seq_one_letter_code
_entity_poly.pdbx_strand_id
1 'polypeptide(L)'
;MVLKTVKRAISGLVLERPVRNWTLDEFIAHLDRAGDGIAHHIAQAKGTDRNRAQLRHVIGIERWSQRRLMVTLGDDLIIDEYDDYRPDADMEWDALCAEFQTTRADTLSLLHSLAEVEADLARLIPHNQYGDLTVRGWLRYLDMHANAESRRIR
;
A
#
# COMPACT_ATOMS: atom_id res chain seq x y z
N MET A 1 -18.43 -7.64 -19.97
CA MET A 1 -19.01 -8.26 -18.75
C MET A 1 -18.06 -9.25 -18.08
N VAL A 2 -17.39 -10.14 -18.83
CA VAL A 2 -16.48 -11.18 -18.31
C VAL A 2 -15.24 -10.65 -17.56
N LEU A 3 -14.59 -9.57 -18.04
CA LEU A 3 -13.40 -8.99 -17.37
C LEU A 3 -13.67 -8.45 -15.95
N LYS A 4 -14.87 -7.92 -15.68
CA LYS A 4 -15.22 -7.40 -14.35
C LYS A 4 -15.41 -8.54 -13.33
N THR A 5 -15.93 -9.68 -13.77
CA THR A 5 -16.16 -10.87 -12.93
C THR A 5 -14.84 -11.57 -12.56
N VAL A 6 -13.90 -11.68 -13.49
CA VAL A 6 -12.57 -12.27 -13.23
C VAL A 6 -11.77 -11.42 -12.24
N LYS A 7 -11.80 -10.09 -12.36
CA LYS A 7 -11.09 -9.18 -11.44
C LYS A 7 -11.64 -9.20 -10.01
N ARG A 8 -12.96 -9.31 -9.83
CA ARG A 8 -13.60 -9.50 -8.51
C ARG A 8 -13.31 -10.87 -7.87
N ALA A 9 -13.11 -11.91 -8.68
CA ALA A 9 -12.72 -13.23 -8.16
C ALA A 9 -11.27 -13.25 -7.66
N ILE A 10 -10.37 -12.51 -8.34
CA ILE A 10 -8.97 -12.35 -7.93
C ILE A 10 -8.87 -11.57 -6.62
N SER A 11 -9.65 -10.50 -6.42
CA SER A 11 -9.63 -9.76 -5.15
C SER A 11 -10.05 -10.63 -3.97
N GLY A 12 -11.12 -11.42 -4.10
CA GLY A 12 -11.59 -12.32 -3.03
C GLY A 12 -10.56 -13.39 -2.63
N LEU A 13 -9.83 -13.98 -3.59
CA LEU A 13 -8.90 -15.08 -3.31
C LEU A 13 -7.50 -14.60 -2.90
N VAL A 14 -7.04 -13.48 -3.42
CA VAL A 14 -5.65 -13.00 -3.24
C VAL A 14 -5.55 -11.89 -2.20
N LEU A 15 -6.55 -11.01 -2.13
CA LEU A 15 -6.54 -9.84 -1.26
C LEU A 15 -7.35 -10.07 0.03
N GLU A 16 -8.51 -10.71 -0.04
CA GLU A 16 -9.40 -10.85 1.11
C GLU A 16 -9.14 -12.14 1.92
N ARG A 17 -9.22 -13.30 1.26
CA ARG A 17 -9.16 -14.61 1.93
C ARG A 17 -7.89 -14.84 2.76
N PRO A 18 -6.67 -14.47 2.33
CA PRO A 18 -5.46 -14.76 3.08
C PRO A 18 -5.39 -14.06 4.43
N VAL A 19 -6.06 -12.91 4.55
CA VAL A 19 -5.98 -12.03 5.71
C VAL A 19 -7.32 -11.87 6.43
N ARG A 20 -8.34 -12.66 6.08
CA ARG A 20 -9.71 -12.50 6.61
C ARG A 20 -9.79 -12.46 8.14
N ASN A 21 -8.91 -13.19 8.80
CA ASN A 21 -8.87 -13.30 10.25
C ASN A 21 -7.76 -12.45 10.90
N TRP A 22 -7.04 -11.64 10.12
CA TRP A 22 -5.94 -10.84 10.65
C TRP A 22 -6.45 -9.68 11.49
N THR A 23 -5.75 -9.39 12.59
CA THR A 23 -5.93 -8.20 13.41
C THR A 23 -5.07 -7.04 12.89
N LEU A 24 -5.33 -5.81 13.37
CA LEU A 24 -4.46 -4.68 13.05
C LEU A 24 -3.03 -4.90 13.58
N ASP A 25 -2.86 -5.47 14.77
CA ASP A 25 -1.53 -5.78 15.31
C ASP A 25 -0.74 -6.74 14.43
N GLU A 26 -1.41 -7.76 13.85
CA GLU A 26 -0.78 -8.67 12.89
C GLU A 26 -0.37 -7.94 11.61
N PHE A 27 -1.19 -7.01 11.11
CA PHE A 27 -0.84 -6.17 9.97
C PHE A 27 0.32 -5.21 10.27
N ILE A 28 0.32 -4.55 11.43
CA ILE A 28 1.39 -3.65 11.86
C ILE A 28 2.71 -4.41 11.89
N ALA A 29 2.77 -5.54 12.60
CA ALA A 29 3.99 -6.35 12.71
C ALA A 29 4.46 -6.89 11.34
N HIS A 30 3.53 -7.24 10.46
CA HIS A 30 3.85 -7.74 9.12
C HIS A 30 4.37 -6.64 8.20
N LEU A 31 3.69 -5.48 8.14
CA LEU A 31 4.07 -4.35 7.30
C LEU A 31 5.37 -3.69 7.76
N ASP A 32 5.63 -3.65 9.06
CA ASP A 32 6.89 -3.17 9.62
C ASP A 32 8.07 -4.04 9.14
N ARG A 33 7.99 -5.36 9.38
CA ARG A 33 9.01 -6.31 8.92
C ARG A 33 9.19 -6.31 7.39
N ALA A 34 8.10 -6.27 6.63
CA ALA A 34 8.17 -6.19 5.18
C ALA A 34 8.79 -4.87 4.71
N GLY A 35 8.51 -3.77 5.42
CA GLY A 35 9.07 -2.45 5.19
C GLY A 35 10.58 -2.45 5.36
N ASP A 36 11.08 -2.99 6.48
CA ASP A 36 12.51 -3.14 6.75
C ASP A 36 13.21 -3.98 5.66
N GLY A 37 12.60 -5.09 5.24
CA GLY A 37 13.14 -5.93 4.19
C GLY A 37 13.26 -5.21 2.85
N ILE A 38 12.24 -4.42 2.47
CA ILE A 38 12.26 -3.60 1.25
C ILE A 38 13.29 -2.48 1.39
N ALA A 39 13.33 -1.77 2.52
CA ALA A 39 14.27 -0.69 2.78
C ALA A 39 15.73 -1.17 2.68
N HIS A 40 16.03 -2.33 3.25
CA HIS A 40 17.34 -2.96 3.13
C HIS A 40 17.69 -3.29 1.67
N HIS A 41 16.75 -3.84 0.91
CA HIS A 41 16.94 -4.18 -0.51
C HIS A 41 17.21 -2.93 -1.37
N ILE A 42 16.40 -1.88 -1.24
CA ILE A 42 16.55 -0.67 -2.05
C ILE A 42 17.81 0.12 -1.69
N ALA A 43 18.25 0.09 -0.43
CA ALA A 43 19.50 0.74 0.00
C ALA A 43 20.76 0.16 -0.66
N GLN A 44 20.69 -1.08 -1.15
CA GLN A 44 21.78 -1.76 -1.85
C GLN A 44 21.72 -1.59 -3.37
N ALA A 45 20.59 -1.12 -3.90
CA ALA A 45 20.38 -0.96 -5.33
C ALA A 45 20.90 0.38 -5.85
N LYS A 46 21.10 0.46 -7.18
CA LYS A 46 21.56 1.71 -7.82
C LYS A 46 20.38 2.61 -8.16
N GLY A 47 20.57 3.92 -8.03
CA GLY A 47 19.61 4.95 -8.44
C GLY A 47 19.42 5.15 -9.93
N THR A 48 19.28 4.08 -10.73
CA THR A 48 18.99 4.20 -12.18
C THR A 48 17.60 4.78 -12.43
N ASP A 49 17.38 5.43 -13.58
CA ASP A 49 16.07 6.03 -13.92
C ASP A 49 14.91 5.04 -13.79
N ARG A 50 15.15 3.79 -14.19
CA ARG A 50 14.20 2.69 -14.03
C ARG A 50 13.88 2.40 -12.56
N ASN A 51 14.90 2.30 -11.71
CA ASN A 51 14.72 2.03 -10.28
C ASN A 51 14.04 3.21 -9.60
N ARG A 52 14.41 4.46 -9.93
CA ARG A 52 13.75 5.67 -9.42
C ARG A 52 12.26 5.66 -9.79
N ALA A 53 11.92 5.42 -11.05
CA ALA A 53 10.53 5.31 -11.49
C ALA A 53 9.75 4.20 -10.76
N GLN A 54 10.39 3.05 -10.53
CA GLN A 54 9.79 1.92 -9.84
C GLN A 54 9.52 2.22 -8.36
N LEU A 55 10.48 2.84 -7.66
CA LEU A 55 10.32 3.19 -6.25
C LEU A 55 9.28 4.29 -6.06
N ARG A 56 9.28 5.31 -6.94
CA ARG A 56 8.23 6.34 -6.98
C ARG A 56 6.84 5.74 -7.16
N HIS A 57 6.71 4.74 -8.02
CA HIS A 57 5.45 4.02 -8.21
C HIS A 57 5.00 3.30 -6.92
N VAL A 58 5.91 2.60 -6.23
CA VAL A 58 5.61 1.95 -4.94
C VAL A 58 5.14 2.96 -3.90
N ILE A 59 5.87 4.07 -3.73
CA ILE A 59 5.52 5.13 -2.79
C ILE A 59 4.15 5.75 -3.12
N GLY A 60 3.89 6.05 -4.40
CA GLY A 60 2.61 6.62 -4.83
C GLY A 60 1.42 5.72 -4.53
N ILE A 61 1.55 4.41 -4.79
CA ILE A 61 0.49 3.43 -4.46
C ILE A 61 0.27 3.35 -2.94
N GLU A 62 1.34 3.41 -2.15
CA GLU A 62 1.23 3.33 -0.70
C GLU A 62 0.50 4.56 -0.13
N ARG A 63 0.90 5.77 -0.52
CA ARG A 63 0.24 7.03 -0.15
C ARG A 63 -1.21 7.11 -0.62
N TRP A 64 -1.50 6.65 -1.84
CA TRP A 64 -2.86 6.57 -2.34
C TRP A 64 -3.72 5.64 -1.48
N SER A 65 -3.19 4.48 -1.10
CA SER A 65 -3.90 3.54 -0.22
C SER A 65 -4.10 4.11 1.19
N GLN A 66 -3.13 4.85 1.74
CA GLN A 66 -3.30 5.59 2.99
C GLN A 66 -4.51 6.53 2.89
N ARG A 67 -4.63 7.31 1.80
CA ARG A 67 -5.79 8.20 1.58
C ARG A 67 -7.11 7.44 1.59
N ARG A 68 -7.16 6.26 0.98
CA ARG A 68 -8.35 5.40 0.96
C ARG A 68 -8.71 4.89 2.34
N LEU A 69 -7.70 4.50 3.12
CA LEU A 69 -7.87 3.98 4.47
C LEU A 69 -8.31 5.04 5.48
N MET A 70 -7.92 6.32 5.29
CA MET A 70 -8.37 7.44 6.14
C MET A 70 -9.89 7.62 6.16
N VAL A 71 -10.63 7.15 5.15
CA VAL A 71 -12.11 7.13 5.16
C VAL A 71 -12.68 6.32 6.33
N THR A 72 -11.91 5.39 6.87
CA THR A 72 -12.28 4.62 8.06
C THR A 72 -12.19 5.46 9.34
N LEU A 73 -11.40 6.55 9.32
CA LEU A 73 -11.29 7.54 10.39
C LEU A 73 -12.28 8.71 10.24
N GLY A 74 -13.12 8.70 9.20
CA GLY A 74 -14.15 9.72 8.97
C GLY A 74 -13.83 10.74 7.87
N ASP A 75 -12.68 10.62 7.22
CA ASP A 75 -12.33 11.48 6.08
C ASP A 75 -13.22 11.24 4.85
N ASP A 76 -13.30 12.26 3.99
CA ASP A 76 -14.01 12.18 2.71
C ASP A 76 -13.36 11.17 1.76
N LEU A 77 -14.21 10.34 1.14
CA LEU A 77 -13.79 9.45 0.06
C LEU A 77 -13.56 10.27 -1.22
N ILE A 78 -12.31 10.36 -1.64
CA ILE A 78 -11.90 10.96 -2.91
C ILE A 78 -11.72 9.83 -3.94
N ILE A 79 -12.28 9.96 -5.14
CA ILE A 79 -12.08 9.02 -6.25
C ILE A 79 -11.06 9.61 -7.24
N ASP A 80 -9.80 9.28 -7.02
CA ASP A 80 -8.62 9.74 -7.75
C ASP A 80 -7.73 8.56 -8.21
N GLU A 81 -6.62 8.90 -8.86
CA GLU A 81 -5.60 7.94 -9.29
C GLU A 81 -4.30 8.14 -8.48
N TYR A 82 -3.53 7.07 -8.31
CA TYR A 82 -2.30 7.09 -7.53
C TYR A 82 -1.18 7.97 -8.10
N ASP A 83 -1.28 8.37 -9.37
CA ASP A 83 -0.24 9.14 -10.06
C ASP A 83 0.03 10.48 -9.37
N ASP A 84 -0.99 11.10 -8.80
CA ASP A 84 -0.92 12.37 -8.06
C ASP A 84 -0.21 12.23 -6.69
N TYR A 85 0.02 11.00 -6.23
CA TYR A 85 0.66 10.72 -4.94
C TYR A 85 2.16 10.38 -5.05
N ARG A 86 2.67 10.28 -6.28
CA ARG A 86 4.06 9.90 -6.54
C ARG A 86 5.00 11.03 -6.11
N PRO A 87 6.19 10.72 -5.57
CA PRO A 87 7.24 11.71 -5.40
C PRO A 87 7.65 12.35 -6.73
N ASP A 88 8.34 13.49 -6.67
CA ASP A 88 8.82 14.22 -7.84
C ASP A 88 9.68 13.36 -8.77
N ALA A 89 9.63 13.66 -10.07
CA ALA A 89 10.25 12.84 -11.11
C ALA A 89 11.78 12.91 -11.13
N ASP A 90 12.32 14.02 -10.66
CA ASP A 90 13.74 14.32 -10.53
C ASP A 90 14.28 14.05 -9.11
N MET A 91 13.46 13.51 -8.20
CA MET A 91 13.93 13.17 -6.86
C MET A 91 15.09 12.16 -6.91
N GLU A 92 16.17 12.50 -6.22
CA GLU A 92 17.38 11.70 -6.14
C GLU A 92 17.13 10.37 -5.41
N TRP A 93 17.95 9.35 -5.71
CA TRP A 93 17.72 7.99 -5.22
C TRP A 93 17.73 7.89 -3.69
N ASP A 94 18.70 8.50 -3.02
CA ASP A 94 18.79 8.45 -1.57
C ASP A 94 17.60 9.15 -0.90
N ALA A 95 17.10 10.23 -1.52
CA ALA A 95 15.88 10.91 -1.09
C ALA A 95 14.65 10.01 -1.30
N LEU A 96 14.55 9.28 -2.41
CA LEU A 96 13.47 8.30 -2.62
C LEU A 96 13.50 7.15 -1.60
N CYS A 97 14.69 6.68 -1.23
CA CYS A 97 14.84 5.66 -0.19
C CYS A 97 14.34 6.16 1.17
N ALA A 98 14.71 7.38 1.56
CA ALA A 98 14.22 8.02 2.78
C ALA A 98 12.70 8.29 2.72
N GLU A 99 12.19 8.66 1.55
CA GLU A 99 10.76 8.90 1.31
C GLU A 99 9.94 7.61 1.44
N PHE A 100 10.48 6.48 0.97
CA PHE A 100 9.86 5.18 1.20
C PHE A 100 9.75 4.84 2.68
N GLN A 101 10.82 5.07 3.46
CA GLN A 101 10.81 4.82 4.90
C GLN A 101 9.80 5.71 5.62
N THR A 102 9.74 7.00 5.27
CA THR A 102 8.76 7.95 5.81
C THR A 102 7.34 7.51 5.48
N THR A 103 7.08 7.19 4.22
CA THR A 103 5.78 6.70 3.77
C THR A 103 5.37 5.42 4.52
N ARG A 104 6.30 4.49 4.76
CA ARG A 104 6.01 3.27 5.55
C ARG A 104 5.71 3.60 7.01
N ALA A 105 6.45 4.51 7.62
CA ALA A 105 6.19 4.95 8.99
C ALA A 105 4.80 5.60 9.12
N ASP A 106 4.41 6.42 8.14
CA ASP A 106 3.07 7.02 8.07
C ASP A 106 1.97 5.95 7.94
N THR A 107 2.20 4.91 7.13
CA THR A 107 1.30 3.75 7.05
C THR A 107 1.13 3.11 8.43
N LEU A 108 2.22 2.82 9.14
CA LEU A 108 2.15 2.19 10.47
C LEU A 108 1.42 3.10 11.49
N SER A 109 1.69 4.40 11.48
CA SER A 109 0.97 5.37 12.31
C SER A 109 -0.54 5.37 12.00
N LEU A 110 -0.92 5.30 10.73
CA LEU A 110 -2.32 5.19 10.33
C LEU A 110 -2.97 3.92 10.90
N LEU A 111 -2.28 2.77 10.86
CA LEU A 111 -2.81 1.54 11.45
C LEU A 111 -2.98 1.64 12.97
N HIS A 112 -2.07 2.33 13.66
CA HIS A 112 -2.23 2.63 15.08
C HIS A 112 -3.49 3.47 15.34
N SER A 113 -3.72 4.55 14.57
CA SER A 113 -4.93 5.35 14.68
C SER A 113 -6.21 4.54 14.39
N LEU A 114 -6.17 3.61 13.43
CA LEU A 114 -7.29 2.68 13.18
C LEU A 114 -7.54 1.75 14.36
N ALA A 115 -6.49 1.33 15.07
CA ALA A 115 -6.62 0.47 16.25
C ALA A 115 -7.23 1.23 17.43
N GLU A 116 -6.81 2.47 17.64
CA GLU A 116 -7.32 3.34 18.72
C GLU A 116 -8.83 3.58 18.64
N VAL A 117 -9.38 3.66 17.43
CA VAL A 117 -10.82 3.87 17.21
C VAL A 117 -11.59 2.55 17.01
N GLU A 118 -10.94 1.40 17.22
CA GLU A 118 -11.50 0.06 16.97
C GLU A 118 -12.18 -0.04 15.58
N ALA A 119 -11.46 0.42 14.55
CA ALA A 119 -11.98 0.52 13.19
C ALA A 119 -12.60 -0.79 12.68
N ASP A 120 -13.75 -0.66 11.98
CA ASP A 120 -14.39 -1.80 11.32
C ASP A 120 -13.53 -2.29 10.14
N LEU A 121 -12.77 -3.35 10.38
CA LEU A 121 -11.89 -3.95 9.38
C LEU A 121 -12.63 -4.65 8.22
N ALA A 122 -13.95 -4.83 8.33
CA ALA A 122 -14.80 -5.34 7.24
C ALA A 122 -15.41 -4.21 6.39
N ARG A 123 -15.22 -2.94 6.76
CA ARG A 123 -15.68 -1.78 5.99
C ARG A 123 -15.15 -1.86 4.56
N LEU A 124 -16.06 -1.71 3.61
CA LEU A 124 -15.77 -1.72 2.18
C LEU A 124 -15.37 -0.33 1.68
N ILE A 125 -14.24 -0.26 0.99
CA ILE A 125 -13.68 0.96 0.42
C ILE A 125 -13.38 0.69 -1.08
N PRO A 126 -13.90 1.52 -2.01
CA PRO A 126 -13.71 1.30 -3.45
C PRO A 126 -12.24 1.37 -3.89
N HIS A 127 -11.79 0.36 -4.64
CA HIS A 127 -10.52 0.34 -5.34
C HIS A 127 -10.74 0.39 -6.86
N ASN A 128 -10.03 1.26 -7.57
CA ASN A 128 -10.24 1.55 -9.01
C ASN A 128 -10.22 0.28 -9.90
N GLN A 129 -9.31 -0.66 -9.63
CA GLN A 129 -9.17 -1.89 -10.42
C GLN A 129 -9.88 -3.14 -9.87
N TYR A 130 -9.96 -3.29 -8.55
CA TYR A 130 -10.42 -4.52 -7.88
C TYR A 130 -11.87 -4.45 -7.38
N GLY A 131 -12.52 -3.29 -7.52
CA GLY A 131 -13.82 -3.03 -6.91
C GLY A 131 -13.68 -2.76 -5.41
N ASP A 132 -14.74 -2.95 -4.65
CA ASP A 132 -14.70 -2.70 -3.22
C ASP A 132 -13.81 -3.74 -2.53
N LEU A 133 -12.90 -3.27 -1.68
CA LEU A 133 -12.06 -4.08 -0.81
C LEU A 133 -12.39 -3.75 0.64
N THR A 134 -12.27 -4.73 1.53
CA THR A 134 -12.28 -4.45 2.97
C THR A 134 -11.03 -3.66 3.36
N VAL A 135 -11.02 -3.06 4.55
CA VAL A 135 -9.78 -2.51 5.13
C VAL A 135 -8.66 -3.55 5.13
N ARG A 136 -8.96 -4.81 5.47
CA ARG A 136 -7.97 -5.91 5.40
C ARG A 136 -7.49 -6.15 3.97
N GLY A 137 -8.41 -6.12 3.00
CA GLY A 137 -8.10 -6.26 1.58
C GLY A 137 -7.15 -5.15 1.08
N TRP A 138 -7.36 -3.91 1.52
CA TRP A 138 -6.46 -2.78 1.26
C TRP A 138 -5.08 -2.96 1.88
N LEU A 139 -5.01 -3.36 3.15
CA LEU A 139 -3.72 -3.61 3.82
C LEU A 139 -2.96 -4.77 3.18
N ARG A 140 -3.65 -5.81 2.73
CA ARG A 140 -3.05 -6.90 1.96
C ARG A 140 -2.58 -6.44 0.58
N TYR A 141 -3.34 -5.58 -0.08
CA TYR A 141 -2.95 -5.00 -1.37
C TYR A 141 -1.65 -4.22 -1.25
N LEU A 142 -1.52 -3.35 -0.24
CA LEU A 142 -0.30 -2.60 0.07
C LEU A 142 0.93 -3.51 0.18
N ASP A 143 0.85 -4.51 1.05
CA ASP A 143 1.93 -5.46 1.30
C ASP A 143 2.31 -6.22 0.02
N MET A 144 1.33 -6.83 -0.65
CA MET A 144 1.56 -7.63 -1.85
C MET A 144 2.19 -6.79 -2.96
N HIS A 145 1.66 -5.58 -3.20
CA HIS A 145 2.10 -4.69 -4.26
C HIS A 145 3.54 -4.23 -4.02
N ALA A 146 3.82 -3.67 -2.84
CA ALA A 146 5.15 -3.18 -2.50
C ALA A 146 6.21 -4.30 -2.59
N ASN A 147 5.91 -5.51 -2.09
CA ASN A 147 6.82 -6.66 -2.19
C ASN A 147 7.06 -7.13 -3.62
N ALA A 148 6.02 -7.15 -4.47
CA ALA A 148 6.15 -7.60 -5.84
C ALA A 148 6.93 -6.61 -6.71
N GLU A 149 6.69 -5.32 -6.51
CA GLU A 149 7.33 -4.22 -7.24
C GLU A 149 8.78 -3.98 -6.79
N SER A 150 9.07 -4.05 -5.49
CA SER A 150 10.44 -3.84 -4.98
C SER A 150 11.44 -4.86 -5.51
N ARG A 151 11.01 -6.11 -5.76
CA ARG A 151 11.82 -7.16 -6.40
C ARG A 151 12.27 -6.81 -7.83
N ARG A 152 11.67 -5.80 -8.46
CA ARG A 152 12.06 -5.33 -9.79
C ARG A 152 13.20 -4.30 -9.76
N ILE A 153 13.51 -3.75 -8.58
CA ILE A 153 14.63 -2.86 -8.33
C ILE A 153 15.91 -3.71 -8.26
N ARG A 154 16.95 -3.30 -9.02
CA ARG A 154 18.21 -4.03 -9.21
C ARG A 154 19.45 -3.25 -8.81
#